data_AF-A0A432G3B7-F1
#
_entry.id   AF-A0A432G3B7-F1
#
_cell.length_a   1.000
_cell.length_b   1.000
_cell.length_c   1.000
_cell.angle_alpha   90.00
_cell.angle_beta   90.00
_cell.angle_gamma   90.00
#
_symmetry.space_group_name_H-M   'P 1'
#
loop_
_entity.id
_entity.type
_entity.pdbx_description
1 polymer ?
#
loop_
_entity_poly.entity_id
_entity_poly.type
_entity_poly.pdbx_seq_one_letter_code
_entity_poly.pdbx_strand_id
1 'polypeptide(L)' 'MEGRPLSAEIEAIYYSWEKRGLSRGRLKKYLLKLMEWPEVPDLPILDLLQSLKDRIYEDSQKVET' A
#
# COMPACT_ATOMS: atom_id res chain seq x y z
N MET A 1 -15.22 11.65 7.01
CA MET A 1 -15.15 10.30 6.41
C MET A 1 -16.55 9.75 6.36
N GLU A 2 -17.20 9.77 5.19
CA GLU A 2 -18.55 9.20 5.06
C GLU A 2 -18.46 7.68 5.10
N GLY A 3 -18.80 7.11 6.25
CA GLY A 3 -18.65 5.70 6.60
C GLY A 3 -19.57 4.77 5.82
N ARG A 4 -19.27 4.55 4.53
CA ARG A 4 -19.77 3.36 3.83
C ARG A 4 -18.84 2.17 4.16
N PRO A 5 -19.40 1.01 4.54
CA PRO A 5 -18.61 -0.19 4.73
C PRO A 5 -17.93 -0.59 3.42
N LEU A 6 -16.75 -1.19 3.53
CA LEU A 6 -16.04 -1.72 2.38
C LEU A 6 -16.84 -2.89 1.79
N SER A 7 -16.65 -3.18 0.49
CA SER A 7 -17.26 -4.38 -0.08
C SER A 7 -16.71 -5.64 0.59
N ALA A 8 -17.51 -6.71 0.64
CA ALA A 8 -17.11 -7.98 1.22
C ALA A 8 -15.83 -8.55 0.57
N GLU A 9 -15.63 -8.29 -0.72
CA GLU A 9 -14.41 -8.67 -1.44
C GLU A 9 -13.17 -7.94 -0.91
N ILE A 10 -13.26 -6.63 -0.72
CA ILE A 10 -12.16 -5.83 -0.16
C ILE A 10 -11.90 -6.25 1.30
N GLU A 11 -12.94 -6.52 2.07
CA GLU A 11 -12.79 -7.00 3.44
C GLU A 11 -12.10 -8.37 3.51
N ALA A 12 -12.42 -9.29 2.59
CA ALA A 12 -11.76 -10.59 2.51
C ALA A 12 -10.26 -10.48 2.22
N ILE A 13 -9.85 -9.54 1.36
CA ILE A 13 -8.42 -9.25 1.10
C ILE A 13 -7.74 -8.82 2.40
N TYR A 14 -8.31 -7.83 3.11
CA TYR A 14 -7.74 -7.36 4.36
C TYR A 14 -7.68 -8.44 5.44
N TYR A 15 -8.73 -9.25 5.56
CA TYR A 15 -8.77 -10.37 6.50
C TYR A 15 -7.67 -11.41 6.20
N SER A 16 -7.40 -11.68 4.91
CA SER A 16 -6.32 -12.59 4.50
C SER A 16 -4.93 -12.07 4.90
N TRP A 17 -4.73 -10.75 4.79
CA TRP A 17 -3.48 -10.10 5.18
C TRP A 17 -3.33 -10.03 6.70
N GLU A 18 -4.42 -9.75 7.41
CA GLU A 18 -4.44 -9.74 8.88
C GLU A 18 -4.09 -11.11 9.47
N LYS A 19 -4.58 -12.21 8.89
CA LYS A 19 -4.17 -13.58 9.26
C LYS A 19 -2.67 -13.83 9.12
N ARG A 20 -1.98 -13.08 8.24
CA ARG A 20 -0.53 -13.14 8.03
C ARG A 20 0.23 -12.12 8.90
N GLY A 21 -0.44 -11.47 9.84
CA GLY A 21 0.14 -10.45 10.72
C GLY A 21 0.28 -9.06 10.08
N LEU A 22 -0.37 -8.83 8.94
CA LEU A 22 -0.37 -7.56 8.20
C LEU A 22 -1.71 -6.85 8.37
N SER A 23 -1.87 -6.20 9.53
CA SER A 23 -3.03 -5.33 9.77
C SER A 23 -3.03 -4.11 8.83
N ARG A 24 -4.21 -3.51 8.62
CA ARG A 24 -4.38 -2.30 7.77
C ARG A 24 -3.40 -1.18 8.14
N GLY A 25 -3.26 -0.88 9.44
CA GLY A 25 -2.33 0.15 9.91
C GLY A 25 -0.86 -0.20 9.65
N ARG A 26 -0.51 -1.48 9.76
CA ARG A 26 0.85 -1.96 9.50
C ARG A 26 1.20 -1.89 8.02
N LEU A 27 0.26 -2.27 7.13
CA LEU A 27 0.42 -2.13 5.69
C LEU A 27 0.59 -0.69 5.27
N LYS A 28 -0.27 0.22 5.78
CA LYS A 28 -0.12 1.66 5.54
C LYS A 28 1.26 2.16 5.96
N LYS A 29 1.74 1.76 7.14
CA LYS A 29 3.07 2.15 7.63
C LYS A 29 4.20 1.63 6.73
N TYR A 30 4.13 0.39 6.27
CA TYR A 30 5.15 -0.15 5.35
C TYR A 30 5.14 0.55 4.00
N LEU A 31 3.95 0.83 3.45
CA LEU A 31 3.80 1.56 2.20
C LEU A 31 4.43 2.96 2.30
N LEU A 32 4.09 3.72 3.34
CA LEU A 32 4.66 5.06 3.56
C LEU A 32 6.18 5.02 3.74
N LYS A 33 6.69 4.01 4.44
CA LYS A 33 8.15 3.83 4.60
C LYS A 33 8.84 3.49 3.27
N LEU A 34 8.27 2.59 2.48
CA LEU A 34 8.82 2.18 1.17
C LEU A 34 8.88 3.37 0.22
N MET A 35 7.80 4.15 0.18
CA MET A 35 7.67 5.32 -0.69
C MET A 35 8.33 6.58 -0.14
N GLU A 36 8.85 6.54 1.09
CA GLU A 36 9.41 7.70 1.80
C GLU A 36 8.41 8.87 1.91
N TRP A 37 7.12 8.53 2.02
CA TRP A 37 6.03 9.50 2.11
C TRP A 37 5.68 9.82 3.57
N PRO A 38 5.49 11.11 3.92
CA PRO A 38 5.00 11.49 5.24
C PRO A 38 3.53 11.05 5.45
N GLU A 39 2.74 11.09 4.38
CA GLU A 39 1.36 10.62 4.30
C GLU A 39 1.02 10.22 2.86
N VAL A 40 -0.11 9.55 2.64
CA VAL A 40 -0.51 9.15 1.28
C VAL A 40 -0.85 10.42 0.50
N PRO A 41 -0.17 10.72 -0.62
CA PRO A 41 -0.40 11.95 -1.35
C PRO A 41 -1.78 11.94 -2.02
N ASP A 42 -2.37 13.12 -2.15
CA ASP A 42 -3.65 13.33 -2.82
C ASP A 42 -3.46 13.32 -4.34
N LEU A 43 -3.21 12.13 -4.88
CA LEU A 43 -3.01 11.86 -6.30
C LEU A 43 -4.08 10.89 -6.82
N PRO A 44 -4.41 10.94 -8.12
CA PRO A 44 -5.23 9.92 -8.75
C PRO A 44 -4.69 8.51 -8.48
N ILE A 45 -5.60 7.55 -8.30
CA ILE A 45 -5.22 6.17 -7.92
C ILE A 45 -4.25 5.52 -8.91
N LEU A 46 -4.36 5.85 -10.21
CA LEU A 46 -3.47 5.33 -11.24
C LEU A 46 -2.04 5.87 -11.09
N ASP A 47 -1.90 7.14 -10.72
CA ASP A 47 -0.60 7.79 -10.51
C ASP A 47 0.08 7.28 -9.23
N LEU A 48 -0.72 7.01 -8.18
CA LEU A 48 -0.25 6.32 -6.97
C LEU A 48 0.29 4.93 -7.29
N LEU A 49 -0.45 4.15 -8.08
CA LEU A 49 -0.06 2.80 -8.48
C LEU A 49 1.19 2.82 -9.37
N GLN A 50 1.32 3.79 -10.26
CA GLN A 50 2.51 3.95 -11.09
C GLN A 50 3.74 4.27 -10.23
N SER A 51 3.62 5.24 -9.32
CA SER A 51 4.68 5.62 -8.39
C SER A 51 5.16 4.43 -7.55
N LEU A 52 4.21 3.61 -7.05
CA LEU A 52 4.54 2.40 -6.30
C LEU A 52 5.29 1.37 -7.14
N LYS A 53 4.87 1.15 -8.40
CA LYS A 53 5.55 0.22 -9.33
C LYS A 53 6.97 0.68 -9.62
N ASP A 54 7.15 1.97 -9.90
CA ASP A 54 8.45 2.55 -10.21
C ASP A 54 9.40 2.40 -9.01
N ARG A 55 8.94 2.69 -7.79
CA ARG A 55 9.76 2.51 -6.58
C ARG A 55 10.14 1.05 -6.32
N ILE A 56 9.19 0.12 -6.47
CA ILE A 56 9.48 -1.32 -6.32
C ILE A 56 10.51 -1.77 -7.37
N TYR A 57 10.40 -1.28 -8.60
CA TYR A 57 11.35 -1.58 -9.66
C TYR A 57 12.74 -1.05 -9.30
N GLU A 58 12.86 0.23 -8.94
CA GLU A 58 14.13 0.83 -8.49
C GLU A 58 14.77 0.05 -7.34
N ASP A 59 13.99 -0.31 -6.32
CA ASP A 59 14.51 -1.06 -5.17
C ASP A 59 14.90 -2.49 -5.54
N SER A 60 14.23 -3.12 -6.51
CA SER A 60 14.64 -4.44 -7.03
C SER A 60 16.00 -4.40 -7.73
N GLN A 61 16.30 -3.30 -8.43
CA GLN A 61 17.56 -3.14 -9.17
C GLN A 61 18.76 -2.86 -8.24
N LYS A 62 18.53 -2.29 -7.05
CA LYS A 62 19.60 -1.99 -6.07
C LYS A 62 20.21 -3.22 -5.41
N VAL A 63 19.56 -4.39 -5.50
CA VAL A 63 20.02 -5.64 -4.86
C VAL A 63 21.08 -6.36 -5.71
N GLU A 64 21.29 -5.97 -6.97
CA GLU A 64 22.22 -6.62 -7.91
C GLU A 64 23.62 -5.95 -8.00
N THR A 65 23.94 -4.98 -7.15
CA THR A 65 25.27 -4.32 -7.05
C THR A 65 25.83 -4.37 -5.64
#